data_AF-A0A1X0NN17-F1
#
_entry.id   AF-A0A1X0NN17-F1
#
_cell.length_a   1.000
_cell.length_b   1.000
_cell.length_c   1.000
_cell.angle_alpha   90.00
_cell.angle_beta   90.00
_cell.angle_gamma   90.00
#
_symmetry.space_group_name_H-M   'P 1'
#
loop_
_entity.id
_entity.type
_entity.pdbx_description
1 polymer ?
#
loop_
_entity_poly.entity_id
_entity_poly.type
_entity_poly.pdbx_seq_one_letter_code
_entity_poly.pdbx_strand_id
1 'polypeptide(L)'
;MADDRNELVENVVRMQLSSPNFAEYCVAHVTDPKHRFLFIDDNNNTERRLYVRLLQEQQQHVNKNSHTAPLQTAGGLLADQNNNNNNNNNNNNNNNKTAMLWSSLLDYFASPNGVHGPHMPHMFRSERDLTAFLEMLQLVEHSPDCRERVVQYMMQRLPMTETFLYTLWYLCDAQVHTAGKSKQIRNVKDIPLGSNNLPPTNSTTADTSELPNPHTNNNNNNNNNNNNNNNSCGSTATTGDDKALQSAATFLFLANALLLEHEAVERPGRYRAVFNAYIPRMVELLAGTAPRSSQVALYVQKAVNVWAIDGTFTGDTLQRMQTAVG
;
A
#
# COMPACT_ATOMS: atom_id res chain seq x y z
N MET A 1 23.93 -9.24 36.88
CA MET A 1 24.19 -8.00 36.11
C MET A 1 24.09 -8.19 34.61
N ALA A 2 24.84 -9.10 33.97
CA ALA A 2 24.63 -9.42 32.54
C ALA A 2 23.33 -10.20 32.30
N ASP A 3 23.00 -11.11 33.22
CA ASP A 3 21.79 -11.95 33.16
C ASP A 3 20.49 -11.11 33.25
N ASP A 4 20.43 -10.19 34.23
CA ASP A 4 19.25 -9.33 34.45
C ASP A 4 18.93 -8.42 33.25
N ARG A 5 19.94 -8.05 32.45
CA ARG A 5 19.75 -7.23 31.24
C ARG A 5 19.26 -8.07 30.06
N ASN A 6 19.71 -9.32 29.94
CA ASN A 6 19.20 -10.23 28.92
C ASN A 6 17.74 -10.59 29.22
N GLU A 7 17.40 -10.84 30.48
CA GLU A 7 16.01 -11.09 30.91
C GLU A 7 15.10 -9.90 30.61
N LEU A 8 15.58 -8.67 30.82
CA LEU A 8 14.84 -7.46 30.44
C LEU A 8 14.55 -7.43 28.93
N VAL A 9 15.57 -7.66 28.11
CA VAL A 9 15.41 -7.67 26.65
C VAL A 9 14.40 -8.74 26.22
N GLU A 10 14.48 -9.95 26.75
CA GLU A 10 13.52 -11.03 26.47
C GLU A 10 12.09 -10.68 26.89
N ASN A 11 11.92 -10.10 28.08
CA ASN A 11 10.61 -9.66 28.58
C ASN A 11 10.02 -8.56 27.70
N VAL A 12 10.85 -7.61 27.25
CA VAL A 12 10.47 -6.54 26.34
C VAL A 12 10.05 -7.11 24.98
N VAL A 13 10.79 -8.08 24.42
CA VAL A 13 10.40 -8.79 23.18
C VAL A 13 9.06 -9.50 23.37
N ARG A 14 8.88 -10.24 24.48
CA ARG A 14 7.63 -10.92 24.77
C ARG A 14 6.46 -9.94 24.88
N MET A 15 6.67 -8.82 25.56
CA MET A 15 5.67 -7.77 25.74
C MET A 15 5.31 -7.12 24.40
N GLN A 16 6.31 -6.85 23.56
CA GLN A 16 6.11 -6.36 22.20
C GLN A 16 5.26 -7.27 21.34
N LEU A 17 5.45 -8.59 21.46
CA LEU A 17 4.72 -9.57 20.66
C LEU A 17 3.32 -9.85 21.21
N SER A 18 3.11 -9.74 22.52
CA SER A 18 1.87 -10.16 23.18
C SER A 18 0.94 -9.01 23.62
N SER A 19 1.49 -7.83 23.94
CA SER A 19 0.73 -6.74 24.55
C SER A 19 0.29 -5.68 23.53
N PRO A 20 -1.00 -5.31 23.50
CA PRO A 20 -1.44 -4.14 22.72
C PRO A 20 -0.89 -2.83 23.30
N ASN A 21 -0.51 -2.80 24.58
CA ASN A 21 -0.07 -1.60 25.29
C ASN A 21 1.46 -1.38 25.25
N PHE A 22 2.16 -2.05 24.34
CA PHE A 22 3.62 -1.93 24.24
C PHE A 22 4.04 -0.50 23.84
N ALA A 23 3.17 0.22 23.13
CA ALA A 23 3.37 1.63 22.79
C ALA A 23 3.48 2.51 24.04
N GLU A 24 2.56 2.35 24.98
CA GLU A 24 2.53 3.05 26.26
C GLU A 24 3.74 2.67 27.11
N TYR A 25 4.12 1.40 27.12
CA TYR A 25 5.32 0.93 27.80
C TYR A 25 6.59 1.61 27.26
N CYS A 26 6.74 1.64 25.94
CA CYS A 26 7.80 2.33 25.23
C CYS A 26 7.86 3.83 25.56
N VAL A 27 6.70 4.47 25.71
CA VAL A 27 6.63 5.88 26.08
C VAL A 27 7.06 6.08 27.53
N ALA A 28 6.53 5.27 28.44
CA ALA A 28 6.82 5.36 29.87
C ALA A 28 8.31 5.15 30.20
N HIS A 29 9.04 4.42 29.35
CA HIS A 29 10.43 4.05 29.60
C HIS A 29 11.45 4.73 28.66
N VAL A 30 11.05 5.77 27.92
CA VAL A 30 11.97 6.45 26.97
C VAL A 30 13.23 7.03 27.63
N THR A 31 13.08 7.59 28.82
CA THR A 31 14.17 8.22 29.56
C THR A 31 14.87 7.22 30.48
N ASP A 32 14.38 5.98 30.56
CA ASP A 32 14.99 4.94 31.38
C ASP A 32 16.23 4.39 30.67
N PRO A 33 17.43 4.56 31.25
CA PRO A 33 18.67 4.05 30.66
C PRO A 33 18.66 2.53 30.41
N LYS A 34 17.86 1.77 31.17
CA LYS A 34 17.72 0.31 30.98
C LYS A 34 17.04 -0.07 29.67
N HIS A 35 16.17 0.82 29.16
CA HIS A 35 15.40 0.61 27.94
C HIS A 35 16.01 1.31 26.74
N ARG A 36 17.21 1.92 26.90
CA ARG A 36 17.90 2.66 25.85
C ARG A 36 18.06 1.86 24.55
N PHE A 37 18.23 0.54 24.65
CA PHE A 37 18.34 -0.36 23.49
C PHE A 37 17.09 -0.38 22.59
N LEU A 38 15.93 0.06 23.06
CA LEU A 38 14.74 0.23 22.20
C LEU A 38 14.91 1.40 21.22
N PHE A 39 15.64 2.44 21.64
CA PHE A 39 15.64 3.76 21.00
C PHE A 39 16.93 4.13 20.27
N ILE A 40 18.03 3.42 20.53
CA ILE A 40 19.30 3.68 19.86
C ILE A 40 19.36 2.96 18.52
N ASP A 41 19.77 3.70 17.50
CA ASP A 41 20.19 3.17 16.21
C ASP A 41 21.71 2.88 16.25
N ASP A 42 22.11 2.02 17.19
CA ASP A 42 23.49 1.58 17.33
C ASP A 42 23.55 0.06 17.24
N ASN A 43 23.88 -0.43 16.05
CA ASN A 43 24.06 -1.86 15.78
C ASN A 43 25.26 -2.48 16.53
N ASN A 44 26.11 -1.68 17.16
CA ASN A 44 27.18 -2.19 18.04
C ASN A 44 26.69 -2.41 19.47
N ASN A 45 25.52 -1.88 19.85
CA ASN A 45 24.98 -2.13 21.19
C ASN A 45 24.51 -3.59 21.31
N THR A 46 24.99 -4.27 22.36
CA THR A 46 24.75 -5.69 22.58
C THR A 46 23.28 -6.00 22.90
N GLU A 47 22.62 -5.16 23.70
CA GLU A 47 21.20 -5.33 24.04
C GLU A 47 20.31 -5.13 22.81
N ARG A 48 20.65 -4.16 21.95
CA ARG A 48 19.99 -3.91 20.67
C ARG A 48 20.11 -5.11 19.74
N ARG A 49 21.32 -5.66 19.57
CA ARG A 49 21.53 -6.85 18.74
C ARG A 49 20.76 -8.06 19.27
N LEU A 50 20.73 -8.24 20.59
CA LEU A 50 19.97 -9.33 21.22
C LEU A 50 18.47 -9.16 20.97
N TYR A 51 17.95 -7.95 21.20
CA TYR A 51 16.57 -7.58 20.95
C TYR A 51 16.15 -7.83 19.48
N VAL A 52 16.97 -7.37 18.52
CA VAL A 52 16.74 -7.59 17.08
C VAL A 52 16.70 -9.08 16.75
N ARG A 53 17.70 -9.84 17.24
CA ARG A 53 17.81 -11.28 17.00
C ARG A 53 16.59 -12.03 17.52
N LEU A 54 16.21 -11.80 18.77
CA LEU A 54 15.07 -12.48 19.40
C LEU A 54 13.75 -12.16 18.69
N LEU A 55 13.56 -10.93 18.22
CA LEU A 55 12.39 -10.58 17.41
C LEU A 55 12.35 -11.35 16.09
N GLN A 56 13.49 -11.43 15.39
CA GLN A 56 13.58 -12.19 14.14
C GLN A 56 13.31 -13.69 14.36
N GLU A 57 13.90 -14.29 15.40
CA GLU A 57 13.68 -15.70 15.74
C GLU A 57 12.20 -15.98 16.02
N GLN A 58 11.56 -15.16 16.84
CA GLN A 58 10.14 -15.32 17.18
C GLN A 58 9.21 -15.13 15.95
N GLN A 59 9.51 -14.16 15.08
CA GLN A 59 8.76 -13.97 13.83
C GLN A 59 8.92 -15.16 12.86
N GLN A 60 10.11 -15.76 12.80
CA GLN A 60 10.33 -16.98 11.98
C GLN A 60 9.60 -18.21 12.53
N HIS A 61 9.47 -18.34 13.85
CA HIS A 61 8.73 -19.46 14.46
C HIS A 61 7.22 -19.38 14.20
N VAL A 62 6.64 -18.17 14.19
CA VAL A 62 5.23 -17.96 13.81
C VAL A 62 4.99 -18.35 12.34
N ASN A 63 5.94 -18.05 11.45
CA ASN A 63 5.84 -18.38 10.02
C ASN A 63 6.01 -19.89 9.73
N LYS A 64 6.81 -20.62 10.52
CA LYS A 64 6.95 -22.08 10.34
C LYS A 64 5.72 -22.87 10.79
N ASN A 65 5.00 -22.39 11.81
CA ASN A 65 3.81 -23.07 12.33
C ASN A 65 2.52 -22.78 11.55
N SER A 66 2.54 -21.83 10.61
CA SER A 66 1.38 -21.49 9.77
C SER A 66 1.26 -22.36 8.50
N HIS A 67 2.20 -23.28 8.26
CA HIS A 67 2.17 -24.21 7.12
C HIS A 67 1.79 -25.67 7.45
N THR A 68 1.46 -26.00 8.70
CA THR A 68 1.01 -27.35 9.06
C THR A 68 -0.08 -27.33 10.14
N ALA A 69 -1.33 -27.14 9.74
CA ALA A 69 -2.47 -27.59 10.53
C ALA A 69 -3.60 -28.05 9.60
N PRO A 70 -3.97 -29.34 9.59
CA PRO A 70 -5.10 -29.82 8.83
C PRO A 70 -6.41 -29.35 9.49
N LEU A 71 -7.31 -28.92 8.61
CA LEU A 71 -8.70 -28.57 8.90
C LEU A 71 -9.37 -29.72 9.67
N GLN A 72 -9.75 -29.50 10.93
CA GLN A 72 -10.78 -30.29 11.59
C GLN A 72 -11.91 -29.37 12.03
N THR A 73 -12.92 -29.37 11.16
CA THR A 73 -14.25 -28.84 11.38
C THR A 73 -15.00 -29.75 12.34
N ALA A 74 -15.49 -29.19 13.44
CA ALA A 74 -16.68 -29.65 14.14
C ALA A 74 -17.58 -28.40 14.26
N GLY A 75 -18.81 -28.33 13.79
CA GLY A 75 -19.76 -29.36 13.41
C GLY A 75 -21.12 -28.95 13.99
N GLY A 76 -22.06 -28.58 13.11
CA GLY A 76 -23.49 -28.38 13.41
C GLY A 76 -23.92 -26.91 13.54
N LEU A 77 -24.97 -26.41 12.85
CA LEU A 77 -26.12 -27.07 12.25
C LEU A 77 -26.80 -26.15 11.18
N LEU A 78 -27.09 -26.77 10.01
CA LEU A 78 -28.21 -26.56 9.06
C LEU A 78 -28.22 -25.27 8.18
N ALA A 79 -27.86 -25.35 6.89
CA ALA A 79 -28.67 -25.78 5.71
C ALA A 79 -29.71 -24.70 5.31
N ASP A 80 -29.86 -24.20 4.08
CA ASP A 80 -29.38 -24.50 2.73
C ASP A 80 -29.43 -23.16 1.94
N GLN A 81 -28.55 -22.97 0.96
CA GLN A 81 -28.89 -22.54 -0.42
C GLN A 81 -27.64 -22.14 -1.23
N ASN A 82 -27.17 -23.11 -2.01
CA ASN A 82 -26.99 -23.02 -3.47
C ASN A 82 -26.36 -21.73 -4.06
N ASN A 83 -25.07 -21.85 -4.37
CA ASN A 83 -24.47 -21.58 -5.67
C ASN A 83 -24.68 -20.19 -6.30
N ASN A 84 -23.71 -19.29 -6.08
CA ASN A 84 -23.30 -18.33 -7.09
C ASN A 84 -21.77 -18.16 -7.07
N ASN A 85 -21.13 -19.04 -7.83
CA ASN A 85 -19.71 -19.07 -8.14
C ASN A 85 -19.37 -17.89 -9.07
N ASN A 86 -19.18 -16.69 -8.51
CA ASN A 86 -18.61 -15.56 -9.27
C ASN A 86 -17.81 -14.53 -8.45
N ASN A 87 -17.49 -14.83 -7.18
CA ASN A 87 -16.78 -13.89 -6.30
C ASN A 87 -15.30 -14.27 -6.03
N ASN A 88 -14.79 -15.33 -6.67
CA ASN A 88 -13.47 -15.88 -6.34
C ASN A 88 -12.29 -15.19 -7.04
N ASN A 89 -12.55 -14.29 -8.01
CA ASN A 89 -11.48 -13.61 -8.74
C ASN A 89 -10.90 -12.41 -7.96
N ASN A 90 -11.67 -11.79 -7.07
CA ASN A 90 -11.19 -10.65 -6.28
C ASN A 90 -10.30 -11.09 -5.10
N ASN A 91 -10.60 -12.24 -4.47
CA ASN A 91 -9.78 -12.78 -3.39
C ASN A 91 -8.39 -13.21 -3.86
N ASN A 92 -8.29 -13.80 -5.05
CA ASN A 92 -7.00 -14.29 -5.55
C ASN A 92 -6.02 -13.15 -5.89
N ASN A 93 -6.55 -12.01 -6.35
CA ASN A 93 -5.73 -10.84 -6.67
C ASN A 93 -5.28 -10.08 -5.40
N ASN A 94 -6.10 -10.06 -4.35
CA ASN A 94 -5.72 -9.45 -3.08
C ASN A 94 -4.64 -10.26 -2.35
N ASN A 95 -4.72 -11.59 -2.37
CA ASN A 95 -3.70 -12.45 -1.75
C ASN A 95 -2.31 -12.23 -2.37
N ASN A 96 -2.22 -12.14 -3.70
CA ASN A 96 -0.93 -11.88 -4.37
C ASN A 96 -0.35 -10.51 -4.00
N LYS A 97 -1.19 -9.48 -3.88
CA LYS A 97 -0.75 -8.13 -3.46
C LYS A 97 -0.26 -8.12 -2.02
N THR A 98 -0.97 -8.78 -1.11
CA THR A 98 -0.52 -8.90 0.28
C THR A 98 0.81 -9.62 0.36
N ALA A 99 0.98 -10.77 -0.30
CA ALA A 99 2.22 -11.53 -0.28
C ALA A 99 3.43 -10.71 -0.81
N MET A 100 3.22 -9.94 -1.88
CA MET A 100 4.26 -9.05 -2.42
C MET A 100 4.62 -7.93 -1.45
N LEU A 101 3.63 -7.25 -0.86
CA LEU A 101 3.89 -6.21 0.13
C LEU A 101 4.53 -6.78 1.39
N TRP A 102 4.09 -7.96 1.84
CA TRP A 102 4.68 -8.67 2.97
C TRP A 102 6.16 -8.93 2.73
N SER A 103 6.52 -9.50 1.57
CA SER A 103 7.92 -9.74 1.20
C SER A 103 8.73 -8.44 1.15
N SER A 104 8.16 -7.40 0.54
CA SER A 104 8.76 -6.06 0.48
C SER A 104 9.01 -5.43 1.86
N LEU A 105 8.09 -5.62 2.81
CA LEU A 105 8.24 -5.19 4.20
C LEU A 105 9.39 -5.95 4.88
N LEU A 106 9.44 -7.28 4.73
CA LEU A 106 10.52 -8.09 5.31
C LEU A 106 11.89 -7.65 4.77
N ASP A 107 12.00 -7.46 3.45
CA ASP A 107 13.24 -7.04 2.80
C ASP A 107 13.66 -5.62 3.23
N TYR A 108 12.72 -4.68 3.27
CA TYR A 108 12.98 -3.30 3.68
C TYR A 108 13.46 -3.24 5.14
N PHE A 109 12.80 -3.95 6.04
CA PHE A 109 13.15 -3.92 7.47
C PHE A 109 14.34 -4.80 7.84
N ALA A 110 14.74 -5.74 6.97
CA ALA A 110 16.02 -6.42 7.06
C ALA A 110 17.20 -5.55 6.53
N SER A 111 16.91 -4.48 5.78
CA SER A 111 17.91 -3.63 5.17
C SER A 111 18.48 -2.58 6.14
N PRO A 112 19.80 -2.28 6.09
CA PRO A 112 20.39 -1.20 6.87
C PRO A 112 19.95 0.19 6.40
N ASN A 113 19.27 0.30 5.26
CA ASN A 113 18.83 1.57 4.67
C ASN A 113 17.47 2.07 5.21
N GLY A 114 16.87 1.35 6.16
CA GLY A 114 15.64 1.79 6.83
C GLY A 114 15.86 3.04 7.69
N VAL A 115 14.85 3.89 7.80
CA VAL A 115 14.89 5.10 8.65
C VAL A 115 14.84 4.72 10.12
N HIS A 116 14.37 3.50 10.41
CA HIS A 116 14.31 2.85 11.72
C HIS A 116 13.90 3.83 12.81
N GLY A 117 12.58 3.99 12.97
CA GLY A 117 12.03 4.76 14.08
C GLY A 117 12.61 4.33 15.44
N PRO A 118 12.40 5.13 16.51
CA PRO A 118 12.98 4.91 17.83
C PRO A 118 12.44 3.66 18.55
N HIS A 119 11.63 2.86 17.85
CA HIS A 119 11.24 1.51 18.19
C HIS A 119 11.55 0.73 16.93
N MET A 120 12.41 -0.28 17.02
CA MET A 120 12.69 -1.15 15.87
C MET A 120 11.35 -1.55 15.24
N PRO A 121 11.20 -1.43 13.92
CA PRO A 121 9.89 -1.37 13.31
C PRO A 121 9.07 -2.59 13.67
N HIS A 122 7.96 -2.34 14.38
CA HIS A 122 6.95 -3.35 14.59
C HIS A 122 6.29 -3.60 13.25
N MET A 123 6.60 -4.75 12.65
CA MET A 123 5.85 -5.23 11.49
C MET A 123 4.55 -5.88 11.96
N PHE A 124 3.63 -6.08 11.01
CA PHE A 124 2.49 -6.96 11.19
C PHE A 124 2.96 -8.35 11.66
N ARG A 125 2.21 -9.03 12.54
CA ARG A 125 2.65 -10.31 13.12
C ARG A 125 2.60 -11.45 12.10
N SER A 126 1.76 -11.30 11.09
CA SER A 126 1.54 -12.27 10.03
C SER A 126 1.02 -11.58 8.78
N GLU A 127 1.08 -12.28 7.65
CA GLU A 127 0.45 -11.85 6.41
C GLU A 127 -1.07 -11.60 6.59
N ARG A 128 -1.72 -12.35 7.49
CA ARG A 128 -3.14 -12.16 7.82
C ARG A 128 -3.42 -10.81 8.48
N ASP A 129 -2.54 -10.38 9.39
CA ASP A 129 -2.67 -9.08 10.04
C ASP A 129 -2.49 -7.93 9.03
N LEU A 130 -1.56 -8.10 8.09
CA LEU A 130 -1.38 -7.17 6.97
C LEU A 130 -2.63 -7.14 6.08
N THR A 131 -3.17 -8.29 5.69
CA THR A 131 -4.42 -8.37 4.90
C THR A 131 -5.55 -7.63 5.58
N ALA A 132 -5.76 -7.82 6.89
CA ALA A 132 -6.80 -7.12 7.63
C ALA A 132 -6.60 -5.59 7.61
N PHE A 133 -5.35 -5.12 7.67
CA PHE A 133 -5.05 -3.70 7.50
C PHE A 133 -5.33 -3.19 6.09
N LEU A 134 -4.96 -3.95 5.06
CA LEU A 134 -5.24 -3.61 3.66
C LEU A 134 -6.74 -3.57 3.37
N GLU A 135 -7.53 -4.47 3.95
CA GLU A 135 -8.99 -4.45 3.85
C GLU A 135 -9.57 -3.17 4.46
N MET A 136 -9.07 -2.73 5.62
CA MET A 136 -9.48 -1.43 6.19
C MET A 136 -9.13 -0.26 5.27
N LEU A 137 -7.95 -0.27 4.65
CA LEU A 137 -7.55 0.77 3.68
C LEU A 137 -8.46 0.81 2.45
N GLN A 138 -8.89 -0.35 1.93
CA GLN A 138 -9.82 -0.41 0.79
C GLN A 138 -11.19 0.19 1.12
N LEU A 139 -11.65 0.07 2.37
CA LEU A 139 -12.92 0.67 2.80
C LEU A 139 -12.87 2.21 2.82
N VAL A 140 -11.69 2.81 2.97
CA VAL A 140 -11.51 4.27 3.01
C VAL A 140 -11.93 4.94 1.69
N GLU A 141 -11.77 4.24 0.56
CA GLU A 141 -12.19 4.76 -0.75
C GLU A 141 -13.71 4.91 -0.87
N HIS A 142 -14.46 4.13 -0.09
CA HIS A 142 -15.91 4.01 -0.20
C HIS A 142 -16.65 4.74 0.93
N SER A 143 -16.00 5.02 2.05
CA SER A 143 -16.62 5.67 3.21
C SER A 143 -15.67 6.65 3.91
N PRO A 144 -16.04 7.94 4.05
CA PRO A 144 -15.21 8.91 4.77
C PRO A 144 -15.07 8.58 6.27
N ASP A 145 -16.08 7.95 6.89
CA ASP A 145 -16.03 7.53 8.30
C ASP A 145 -14.96 6.46 8.57
N CYS A 146 -14.56 5.71 7.53
CA CYS A 146 -13.48 4.75 7.64
C CYS A 146 -12.10 5.42 7.77
N ARG A 147 -11.94 6.68 7.36
CA ARG A 147 -10.66 7.41 7.45
C ARG A 147 -10.24 7.58 8.90
N GLU A 148 -11.14 8.10 9.73
CA GLU A 148 -10.88 8.30 11.15
C GLU A 148 -10.59 6.98 11.85
N ARG A 149 -11.35 5.92 11.55
CA ARG A 149 -11.11 4.58 12.11
C ARG A 149 -9.73 4.03 11.77
N VAL A 150 -9.27 4.22 10.54
CA VAL A 150 -7.92 3.80 10.12
C VAL A 150 -6.84 4.61 10.83
N VAL A 151 -7.02 5.93 10.95
CA VAL A 151 -6.07 6.79 11.68
C VAL A 151 -6.02 6.39 13.16
N GLN A 152 -7.16 6.17 13.80
CA GLN A 152 -7.23 5.70 15.19
C GLN A 152 -6.59 4.31 15.36
N TYR A 153 -6.80 3.40 14.40
CA TYR A 153 -6.13 2.09 14.40
C TYR A 153 -4.60 2.22 14.37
N MET A 154 -4.07 3.15 13.57
CA MET A 154 -2.63 3.45 13.48
C MET A 154 -2.13 4.15 14.75
N MET A 155 -2.90 5.08 15.30
CA MET A 155 -2.57 5.80 16.54
C MET A 155 -2.52 4.89 17.76
N GLN A 156 -3.35 3.85 17.82
CA GLN A 156 -3.27 2.81 18.86
C GLN A 156 -2.01 1.93 18.74
N ARG A 157 -1.26 2.07 17.64
CA ARG A 157 -0.10 1.23 17.30
C ARG A 157 1.09 2.10 16.87
N LEU A 158 1.36 3.19 17.59
CA LEU A 158 2.47 4.10 17.28
C LEU A 158 3.83 3.42 17.02
N PRO A 159 4.22 2.32 17.70
CA PRO A 159 5.45 1.61 17.37
C PRO A 159 5.51 1.05 15.94
N MET A 160 4.36 0.94 15.26
CA MET A 160 4.22 0.52 13.86
C MET A 160 4.15 1.71 12.87
N THR A 161 4.31 2.96 13.31
CA THR A 161 4.14 4.14 12.43
C THR A 161 4.98 4.07 11.16
N GLU A 162 6.23 3.58 11.23
CA GLU A 162 7.05 3.38 10.03
C GLU A 162 6.47 2.31 9.10
N THR A 163 6.04 1.17 9.64
CA THR A 163 5.38 0.09 8.87
C THR A 163 4.12 0.59 8.17
N PHE A 164 3.31 1.41 8.85
CA PHE A 164 2.12 2.01 8.25
C PHE A 164 2.48 2.98 7.14
N LEU A 165 3.43 3.90 7.37
CA LEU A 165 3.85 4.87 6.37
C LEU A 165 4.51 4.19 5.15
N TYR A 166 5.30 3.13 5.36
CA TYR A 166 5.83 2.31 4.28
C TYR A 166 4.70 1.68 3.46
N THR A 167 3.71 1.09 4.14
CA THR A 167 2.55 0.48 3.47
C THR A 167 1.76 1.51 2.66
N LEU A 168 1.48 2.68 3.23
CA LEU A 168 0.78 3.76 2.54
C LEU A 168 1.56 4.26 1.32
N TRP A 169 2.89 4.44 1.47
CA TRP A 169 3.76 4.83 0.36
C TRP A 169 3.81 3.75 -0.74
N TYR A 170 3.98 2.48 -0.39
CA TYR A 170 4.00 1.37 -1.35
C TYR A 170 2.70 1.28 -2.14
N LEU A 171 1.55 1.42 -1.47
CA LEU A 171 0.25 1.44 -2.13
C LEU A 171 0.07 2.68 -3.01
N CYS A 172 0.54 3.85 -2.55
CA CYS A 172 0.55 5.08 -3.34
C CYS A 172 1.32 4.89 -4.65
N ASP A 173 2.54 4.35 -4.57
CA ASP A 173 3.39 4.05 -5.73
C ASP A 173 2.72 3.06 -6.71
N ALA A 174 2.14 1.98 -6.18
CA ALA A 174 1.43 0.99 -7.00
C ALA A 174 0.24 1.60 -7.76
N GLN A 175 -0.51 2.52 -7.13
CA GLN A 175 -1.63 3.23 -7.76
C GLN A 175 -1.15 4.24 -8.82
N VAL A 176 -0.07 4.98 -8.52
CA VAL A 176 0.57 5.90 -9.47
C VAL A 176 1.07 5.15 -10.70
N HIS A 177 1.72 4.00 -10.52
CA HIS A 177 2.15 3.14 -11.62
C HIS A 177 0.98 2.59 -12.45
N THR A 178 -0.14 2.26 -11.82
CA THR A 178 -1.36 1.82 -12.51
C THR A 178 -1.91 2.96 -13.39
N ALA A 179 -1.96 4.18 -12.87
CA ALA A 179 -2.36 5.36 -13.64
C ALA A 179 -1.40 5.63 -14.82
N GLY A 180 -0.10 5.48 -14.62
CA GLY A 180 0.91 5.68 -15.67
C GLY A 180 0.81 4.67 -16.83
N LYS A 181 0.61 3.38 -16.53
CA LYS A 181 0.44 2.33 -17.56
C LYS A 181 -0.80 2.57 -18.42
N SER A 182 -1.90 3.01 -17.81
CA SER A 182 -3.13 3.31 -18.55
C SER A 182 -2.97 4.46 -19.54
N LYS A 183 -2.16 5.49 -19.22
CA LYS A 183 -1.82 6.57 -20.16
C LYS A 183 -1.00 6.06 -21.36
N GLN A 184 -0.04 5.17 -21.12
CA GLN A 184 0.80 4.61 -22.20
C GLN A 184 -0.03 3.79 -23.20
N ILE A 185 -1.02 3.03 -22.73
CA ILE A 185 -1.90 2.24 -23.59
C ILE A 185 -2.81 3.13 -24.45
N ARG A 186 -3.29 4.28 -23.92
CA ARG A 186 -4.07 5.24 -24.71
C ARG A 186 -3.25 5.86 -25.84
N ASN A 187 -2.02 6.28 -25.53
CA ASN A 187 -1.13 6.88 -26.53
C ASN A 187 -0.78 5.93 -27.70
N VAL A 188 -0.81 4.61 -27.50
CA VAL A 188 -0.59 3.61 -28.56
C VAL A 188 -1.82 3.43 -29.45
N LYS A 189 -3.03 3.64 -28.92
CA LYS A 189 -4.28 3.51 -29.69
C LYS A 189 -4.58 4.73 -30.57
N ASP A 190 -3.97 5.87 -30.29
CA ASP A 190 -4.16 7.12 -31.04
C ASP A 190 -3.14 7.32 -32.17
N ILE A 191 -2.36 6.28 -32.53
CA ILE A 191 -1.60 6.29 -33.78
C ILE A 191 -2.62 6.15 -34.92
N PRO A 192 -2.79 7.17 -35.79
CA PRO A 192 -3.68 7.04 -36.93
C PRO A 192 -3.15 5.89 -37.79
N LEU A 193 -3.93 4.83 -37.94
CA LEU A 193 -3.74 3.86 -39.01
C LEU A 193 -3.86 4.65 -40.31
N GLY A 194 -2.71 5.00 -40.88
CA GLY A 194 -2.61 5.69 -42.15
C GLY A 194 -3.45 4.96 -43.18
N SER A 195 -4.33 5.73 -43.82
CA SER A 195 -5.09 5.30 -44.99
C SER A 195 -4.12 4.80 -46.06
N ASN A 196 -3.99 3.49 -46.17
CA ASN A 196 -3.38 2.87 -47.34
C ASN A 196 -4.36 3.02 -48.51
N ASN A 197 -4.12 4.05 -49.33
CA ASN A 197 -4.65 4.15 -50.67
C ASN A 197 -4.14 2.95 -51.49
N LEU A 198 -5.01 1.99 -51.76
CA LEU A 198 -4.81 0.97 -52.79
C LEU A 198 -5.42 1.49 -54.12
N PRO A 199 -4.72 1.36 -55.25
CA PRO A 199 -5.27 1.70 -56.56
C PRO A 199 -6.22 0.61 -57.08
N PRO A 200 -7.12 0.92 -58.04
CA PRO A 200 -8.09 -0.02 -58.57
C PRO A 200 -7.48 -0.84 -59.72
N THR A 201 -7.71 -2.14 -59.75
CA THR A 201 -7.55 -2.96 -60.96
C THR A 201 -8.73 -3.92 -61.12
N ASN A 202 -9.50 -3.68 -62.17
CA ASN A 202 -10.50 -4.59 -62.73
C ASN A 202 -9.81 -5.75 -63.47
N SER A 203 -10.44 -6.94 -63.52
CA SER A 203 -10.71 -7.77 -64.73
C SER A 203 -11.03 -9.25 -64.42
N THR A 204 -12.32 -9.58 -64.49
CA THR A 204 -13.06 -10.68 -65.17
C THR A 204 -12.40 -12.02 -65.62
N THR A 205 -13.07 -13.13 -65.22
CA THR A 205 -13.38 -14.45 -65.85
C THR A 205 -12.45 -15.69 -65.92
N ALA A 206 -12.96 -16.76 -65.28
CA ALA A 206 -13.34 -18.11 -65.78
C ALA A 206 -12.44 -19.37 -65.56
N ASP A 207 -13.10 -20.40 -64.97
CA ASP A 207 -12.98 -21.88 -65.14
C ASP A 207 -11.64 -22.59 -64.81
N THR A 208 -11.51 -23.80 -64.22
CA THR A 208 -12.41 -24.96 -63.97
C THR A 208 -11.78 -25.89 -62.88
N SER A 209 -12.63 -26.70 -62.21
CA SER A 209 -12.44 -28.09 -61.71
C SER A 209 -11.49 -28.50 -60.55
N GLU A 210 -12.14 -29.17 -59.56
CA GLU A 210 -11.78 -30.43 -58.86
C GLU A 210 -11.09 -30.49 -57.45
N LEU A 211 -11.93 -30.81 -56.45
CA LEU A 211 -11.85 -31.90 -55.44
C LEU A 211 -10.83 -31.82 -54.25
N PRO A 212 -11.06 -32.56 -53.12
CA PRO A 212 -11.50 -31.97 -51.85
C PRO A 212 -10.50 -32.18 -50.68
N ASN A 213 -10.99 -31.91 -49.45
CA ASN A 213 -10.56 -32.41 -48.12
C ASN A 213 -9.93 -31.37 -47.13
N PRO A 214 -9.96 -31.61 -45.80
CA PRO A 214 -10.87 -30.90 -44.90
C PRO A 214 -10.19 -30.26 -43.66
N HIS A 215 -11.03 -29.67 -42.79
CA HIS A 215 -10.74 -29.18 -41.43
C HIS A 215 -9.89 -27.91 -41.27
N THR A 216 -10.55 -26.82 -40.87
CA THR A 216 -10.42 -26.32 -39.48
C THR A 216 -11.50 -25.27 -39.20
N ASN A 217 -12.25 -25.56 -38.14
CA ASN A 217 -13.33 -24.76 -37.60
C ASN A 217 -12.70 -23.88 -36.51
N ASN A 218 -12.69 -22.56 -36.66
CA ASN A 218 -12.52 -21.68 -35.50
C ASN A 218 -13.35 -20.41 -35.67
N ASN A 219 -14.49 -20.41 -34.97
CA ASN A 219 -15.53 -19.42 -35.03
C ASN A 219 -15.13 -18.20 -34.20
N ASN A 220 -15.08 -17.05 -34.87
CA ASN A 220 -14.80 -15.74 -34.31
C ASN A 220 -16.06 -15.24 -33.57
N ASN A 221 -16.13 -15.43 -32.24
CA ASN A 221 -17.21 -14.87 -31.44
C ASN A 221 -16.75 -13.57 -30.75
N ASN A 222 -16.84 -12.48 -31.52
CA ASN A 222 -16.82 -11.11 -31.04
C ASN A 222 -18.18 -10.80 -30.39
N ASN A 223 -18.32 -11.03 -29.08
CA ASN A 223 -19.50 -10.58 -28.35
C ASN A 223 -19.27 -9.17 -27.78
N ASN A 224 -19.57 -8.19 -28.63
CA ASN A 224 -19.86 -6.82 -28.27
C ASN A 224 -21.18 -6.78 -27.49
N ASN A 225 -21.13 -6.79 -26.15
CA ASN A 225 -22.31 -6.50 -25.34
C ASN A 225 -22.26 -5.05 -24.84
N ASN A 226 -22.80 -4.19 -25.69
CA ASN A 226 -23.25 -2.84 -25.38
C ASN A 226 -24.43 -2.91 -24.41
N ASN A 227 -24.22 -2.59 -23.14
CA ASN A 227 -25.33 -2.27 -22.22
C ASN A 227 -25.25 -0.79 -21.82
N ASN A 228 -25.84 0.03 -22.69
CA ASN A 228 -26.21 1.40 -22.39
C ASN A 228 -27.52 1.39 -21.58
N ASN A 229 -27.46 1.81 -20.32
CA ASN A 229 -28.64 2.40 -19.67
C ASN A 229 -28.22 3.68 -18.95
N ASN A 230 -28.74 4.79 -19.47
CA ASN A 230 -28.46 6.15 -19.02
C ASN A 230 -29.69 6.67 -18.26
N ASN A 231 -29.51 7.04 -16.98
CA ASN A 231 -29.86 8.37 -16.49
C ASN A 231 -29.52 8.53 -14.99
N SER A 232 -28.55 9.39 -14.66
CA SER A 232 -28.87 10.72 -14.12
C SER A 232 -27.63 11.44 -13.55
N CYS A 233 -27.48 12.68 -14.02
CA CYS A 233 -26.85 13.84 -13.38
C CYS A 233 -25.33 13.88 -13.19
N GLY A 234 -24.65 14.48 -14.18
CA GLY A 234 -23.57 15.43 -13.92
C GLY A 234 -22.25 14.92 -13.34
N SER A 235 -21.97 13.61 -13.39
CA SER A 235 -20.65 13.10 -13.04
C SER A 235 -19.76 13.14 -14.28
N THR A 236 -18.80 14.07 -14.33
CA THR A 236 -17.68 13.99 -15.28
C THR A 236 -17.09 12.60 -15.12
N ALA A 237 -17.20 11.75 -16.14
CA ALA A 237 -16.71 10.39 -16.11
C ALA A 237 -15.20 10.43 -15.78
N THR A 238 -14.88 10.23 -14.50
CA THR A 238 -13.50 10.11 -14.01
C THR A 238 -12.92 8.91 -14.74
N THR A 239 -11.90 9.17 -15.54
CA THR A 239 -11.25 8.10 -16.28
C THR A 239 -10.59 7.15 -15.27
N GLY A 240 -10.35 5.88 -15.62
CA GLY A 240 -9.77 4.91 -14.67
C GLY A 240 -8.48 5.39 -14.01
N ASP A 241 -7.70 6.22 -14.72
CA ASP A 241 -6.47 6.85 -14.27
C ASP A 241 -6.73 7.87 -13.14
N ASP A 242 -7.85 8.60 -13.19
CA ASP A 242 -8.24 9.56 -12.16
C ASP A 242 -8.61 8.84 -10.86
N LYS A 243 -9.25 7.65 -10.94
CA LYS A 243 -9.58 6.85 -9.75
C LYS A 243 -8.32 6.31 -9.06
N ALA A 244 -7.34 5.82 -9.83
CA ALA A 244 -6.08 5.37 -9.28
C ALA A 244 -5.30 6.51 -8.60
N LEU A 245 -5.23 7.69 -9.24
CA LEU A 245 -4.58 8.87 -8.63
C LEU A 245 -5.33 9.38 -7.40
N GLN A 246 -6.67 9.31 -7.36
CA GLN A 246 -7.46 9.64 -6.17
C GLN A 246 -7.21 8.65 -5.03
N SER A 247 -7.10 7.36 -5.32
CA SER A 247 -6.69 6.34 -4.34
C SER A 247 -5.29 6.63 -3.80
N ALA A 248 -4.34 6.95 -4.67
CA ALA A 248 -2.98 7.34 -4.28
C ALA A 248 -2.96 8.59 -3.37
N ALA A 249 -3.76 9.62 -3.70
CA ALA A 249 -3.91 10.83 -2.89
C ALA A 249 -4.57 10.55 -1.53
N THR A 250 -5.44 9.54 -1.44
CA THR A 250 -6.06 9.10 -0.19
C THR A 250 -5.01 8.56 0.79
N PHE A 251 -3.99 7.84 0.31
CA PHE A 251 -2.90 7.39 1.19
C PHE A 251 -2.05 8.55 1.73
N LEU A 252 -1.79 9.57 0.90
CA LEU A 252 -1.13 10.81 1.36
C LEU A 252 -1.99 11.53 2.42
N PHE A 253 -3.31 11.58 2.21
CA PHE A 253 -4.24 12.14 3.19
C PHE A 253 -4.18 11.41 4.53
N LEU A 254 -4.19 10.07 4.52
CA LEU A 254 -4.08 9.27 5.75
C LEU A 254 -2.74 9.48 6.46
N ALA A 255 -1.64 9.58 5.71
CA ALA A 255 -0.33 9.88 6.27
C ALA A 255 -0.28 11.27 6.92
N ASN A 256 -0.90 12.27 6.29
CA ASN A 256 -1.01 13.62 6.86
C ASN A 256 -1.90 13.65 8.12
N ALA A 257 -3.03 12.96 8.09
CA ALA A 257 -3.90 12.86 9.26
C ALA A 257 -3.16 12.21 10.45
N LEU A 258 -2.41 11.13 10.18
CA LEU A 258 -1.57 10.49 11.18
C LEU A 258 -0.48 11.43 11.73
N LEU A 259 0.15 12.25 10.86
CA LEU A 259 1.13 13.25 11.29
C LEU A 259 0.52 14.26 12.28
N LEU A 260 -0.66 14.81 11.95
CA LEU A 260 -1.33 15.79 12.81
C LEU A 260 -1.69 15.19 14.19
N GLU A 261 -2.18 13.96 14.22
CA GLU A 261 -2.45 13.24 15.48
C GLU A 261 -1.17 13.03 16.29
N HIS A 262 -0.05 12.71 15.64
CA HIS A 262 1.25 12.61 16.30
C HIS A 262 1.73 13.95 16.90
N GLU A 263 1.47 15.07 16.22
CA GLU A 263 1.82 16.40 16.70
C GLU A 263 0.93 16.82 17.89
N ALA A 264 -0.35 16.46 17.87
CA ALA A 264 -1.32 16.78 18.93
C ALA A 264 -1.03 16.06 20.25
N VAL A 265 -0.40 14.87 20.23
CA VAL A 265 -0.14 14.05 21.43
C VAL A 265 1.06 14.57 22.27
N GLU A 266 1.54 15.80 22.04
CA GLU A 266 2.71 16.39 22.72
C GLU A 266 3.95 15.47 22.70
N ARG A 267 4.09 14.64 21.67
CA ARG A 267 5.27 13.78 21.42
C ARG A 267 6.09 14.26 20.20
N PRO A 268 6.38 15.56 20.06
CA PRO A 268 6.96 16.11 18.84
C PRO A 268 8.39 15.59 18.67
N GLY A 269 8.65 14.89 17.57
CA GLY A 269 10.02 14.62 17.12
C GLY A 269 10.37 13.14 16.94
N ARG A 270 9.76 12.21 17.68
CA ARG A 270 10.17 10.78 17.62
C ARG A 270 9.94 10.14 16.26
N TYR A 271 8.81 10.45 15.63
CA TYR A 271 8.46 9.92 14.32
C TYR A 271 8.65 10.95 13.20
N ARG A 272 9.13 12.15 13.51
CA ARG A 272 9.27 13.23 12.53
C ARG A 272 10.24 12.83 11.41
N ALA A 273 11.33 12.12 11.75
CA ALA A 273 12.24 11.56 10.76
C ALA A 273 11.55 10.55 9.82
N VAL A 274 10.63 9.73 10.35
CA VAL A 274 9.84 8.78 9.57
C VAL A 274 8.89 9.51 8.62
N PHE A 275 8.12 10.49 9.11
CA PHE A 275 7.25 11.30 8.25
C PHE A 275 8.05 12.06 7.17
N ASN A 276 9.21 12.62 7.52
CA ASN A 276 10.13 13.28 6.58
C ASN A 276 10.67 12.33 5.49
N ALA A 277 10.66 11.02 5.73
CA ALA A 277 11.13 10.05 4.74
C ALA A 277 10.04 9.64 3.75
N TYR A 278 8.77 9.51 4.19
CA TYR A 278 7.70 8.95 3.36
C TYR A 278 6.77 9.99 2.73
N ILE A 279 6.39 11.05 3.46
CA ILE A 279 5.46 12.06 2.92
C ILE A 279 6.03 12.75 1.68
N PRO A 280 7.30 13.22 1.67
CA PRO A 280 7.86 13.86 0.48
C PRO A 280 7.90 12.93 -0.74
N ARG A 281 8.16 11.63 -0.55
CA ARG A 281 8.15 10.65 -1.65
C ARG A 281 6.76 10.50 -2.26
N MET A 282 5.71 10.43 -1.44
CA MET A 282 4.33 10.38 -1.95
C MET A 282 3.95 11.67 -2.68
N VAL A 283 4.39 12.84 -2.18
CA VAL A 283 4.21 14.14 -2.85
C VAL A 283 4.90 14.15 -4.21
N GLU A 284 6.18 13.78 -4.27
CA GLU A 284 6.97 13.73 -5.50
C GLU A 284 6.35 12.77 -6.53
N LEU A 285 5.90 11.58 -6.11
CA LEU A 285 5.22 10.60 -6.96
C LEU A 285 3.91 11.14 -7.56
N LEU A 286 3.07 11.74 -6.72
CA LEU A 286 1.79 12.28 -7.14
C LEU A 286 1.96 13.50 -8.04
N ALA A 287 2.84 14.44 -7.68
CA ALA A 287 3.08 15.65 -8.45
C ALA A 287 3.72 15.35 -9.81
N GLY A 288 4.60 14.34 -9.89
CA GLY A 288 5.20 13.90 -11.15
C GLY A 288 4.22 13.20 -12.12
N THR A 289 3.08 12.70 -11.63
CA THR A 289 2.18 11.87 -12.44
C THR A 289 0.80 12.50 -12.68
N ALA A 290 0.29 13.26 -11.71
CA ALA A 290 -1.02 13.88 -11.80
C ALA A 290 -1.03 15.05 -12.80
N PRO A 291 -2.02 15.15 -13.71
CA PRO A 291 -2.17 16.34 -14.55
C PRO A 291 -2.30 17.60 -13.69
N ARG A 292 -1.65 18.71 -14.06
CA ARG A 292 -1.65 19.94 -13.27
C ARG A 292 -3.05 20.52 -12.98
N SER A 293 -4.01 20.27 -13.86
CA SER A 293 -5.41 20.69 -13.70
C SER A 293 -6.27 19.71 -12.90
N SER A 294 -5.72 18.57 -12.49
CA SER A 294 -6.47 17.55 -11.75
C SER A 294 -6.70 17.94 -10.30
N GLN A 295 -7.79 17.44 -9.71
CA GLN A 295 -8.09 17.62 -8.28
C GLN A 295 -6.97 17.08 -7.38
N VAL A 296 -6.29 16.01 -7.82
CA VAL A 296 -5.15 15.44 -7.09
C VAL A 296 -3.97 16.40 -7.06
N ALA A 297 -3.61 17.00 -8.21
CA ALA A 297 -2.52 17.98 -8.25
C ALA A 297 -2.83 19.22 -7.38
N LEU A 298 -4.06 19.74 -7.46
CA LEU A 298 -4.51 20.86 -6.62
C LEU A 298 -4.48 20.51 -5.12
N TYR A 299 -4.89 19.30 -4.76
CA TYR A 299 -4.82 18.81 -3.38
C TYR A 299 -3.38 18.77 -2.86
N VAL A 300 -2.46 18.16 -3.63
CA VAL A 300 -1.05 18.04 -3.25
C VAL A 300 -0.39 19.41 -3.12
N GLN A 301 -0.63 20.32 -4.09
CA GLN A 301 -0.12 21.69 -4.03
C GLN A 301 -0.63 22.42 -2.78
N LYS A 302 -1.93 22.30 -2.46
CA LYS A 302 -2.51 22.90 -1.26
C LYS A 302 -1.90 22.33 0.02
N ALA A 303 -1.70 21.02 0.10
CA ALA A 303 -1.08 20.38 1.27
C ALA A 303 0.35 20.90 1.48
N VAL A 304 1.17 20.95 0.43
CA VAL A 304 2.54 21.48 0.50
C VAL A 304 2.57 22.95 0.93
N ASN A 305 1.64 23.77 0.43
CA ASN A 305 1.54 25.17 0.84
C ASN A 305 1.19 25.33 2.32
N VAL A 306 0.26 24.51 2.84
CA VAL A 306 -0.08 24.51 4.27
C VAL A 306 1.14 24.13 5.11
N TRP A 307 1.83 23.05 4.75
CA TRP A 307 3.04 22.63 5.46
C TRP A 307 4.18 23.65 5.39
N ALA A 308 4.26 24.44 4.31
CA ALA A 308 5.23 25.54 4.20
C ALA A 308 4.93 26.67 5.18
N ILE A 309 3.64 27.02 5.34
CA ILE A 309 3.18 28.06 6.26
C ILE A 309 3.38 27.62 7.70
N ASP A 310 3.02 26.37 8.02
CA ASP A 310 3.04 25.85 9.38
C ASP A 310 4.44 25.40 9.84
N GLY A 311 5.42 25.35 8.93
CA GLY A 311 6.77 24.88 9.24
C GLY A 311 6.83 23.38 9.59
N THR A 312 5.90 22.59 9.06
CA THR A 312 5.78 21.14 9.34
C THR A 312 7.03 20.39 8.89
N PHE A 313 7.58 20.74 7.72
CA PHE A 313 8.79 20.13 7.15
C PHE A 313 9.95 21.14 7.10
N THR A 314 11.18 20.66 7.22
CA THR A 314 12.40 21.48 7.21
C THR A 314 12.87 21.82 5.79
N GLY A 315 13.72 22.86 5.68
CA GLY A 315 14.19 23.51 4.44
C GLY A 315 14.30 22.60 3.21
N ASP A 316 15.33 21.75 3.14
CA ASP A 316 15.60 20.93 1.94
C ASP A 316 14.43 20.02 1.56
N THR A 317 13.74 19.45 2.55
CA THR A 317 12.58 18.59 2.31
C THR A 317 11.40 19.40 1.76
N LEU A 318 11.14 20.57 2.34
CA LEU A 318 10.08 21.46 1.87
C LEU A 318 10.38 21.99 0.46
N GLN A 319 11.62 22.39 0.19
CA GLN A 319 12.05 22.88 -1.12
C GLN A 319 11.87 21.82 -2.20
N ARG A 320 12.22 20.56 -1.91
CA ARG A 320 11.97 19.45 -2.84
C ARG A 320 10.48 19.28 -3.15
N MET A 321 9.62 19.30 -2.13
CA MET A 321 8.17 19.20 -2.32
C MET A 321 7.60 20.38 -3.12
N GLN A 322 8.03 21.61 -2.83
CA GLN A 322 7.63 22.81 -3.57
C GLN A 322 8.06 22.73 -5.04
N THR A 323 9.30 22.29 -5.30
CA THR A 323 9.81 22.08 -6.66
C THR A 323 8.99 21.02 -7.41
N ALA A 324 8.56 19.95 -6.72
CA ALA A 324 7.77 18.90 -7.33
C ALA A 324 6.37 19.38 -7.75
N VAL A 325 5.72 20.21 -6.94
CA VAL A 325 4.35 20.69 -7.23
C VAL A 325 4.28 21.86 -8.21
N GLY A 326 5.38 22.59 -8.41
CA GLY A 326 5.47 23.72 -9.35
C GLY A 326 4.95 25.03 -8.77
#